data_AF-A0A932Y1L4-F1
#
_entry.id   AF-A0A932Y1L4-F1
#
_cell.length_a   1.000
_cell.length_b   1.000
_cell.length_c   1.000
_cell.angle_alpha   90.00
_cell.angle_beta   90.00
_cell.angle_gamma   90.00
#
_symmetry.space_group_name_H-M   'P 1'
#
loop_
_entity.id
_entity.type
_entity.pdbx_description
1 polymer ?
#
loop_
_entity_poly.entity_id
_entity_poly.type
_entity_poly.pdbx_seq_one_letter_code
_entity_poly.pdbx_strand_id
1 'polypeptide(L)'
;MIELGEKYFDLRQLKNLRVVRRDAFEWLGSNRGKFDLILVDLYLGRRVPKRAETRKFLYRLRDRLKTKRGAILFNRLKLKDLKINNEQFRQGLEKVFGAYRIIKTPANELLLVE
;
A
#
# COMPACT_ATOMS: atom_id res chain seq x y z
N MET A 1 10.91 15.55 0.76
CA MET A 1 10.00 14.90 -0.22
C MET A 1 8.80 15.76 -0.54
N ILE A 2 7.91 16.08 0.41
CA ILE A 2 6.70 16.89 0.12
C ILE A 2 7.07 18.26 -0.47
N GLU A 3 7.96 19.02 0.18
CA GLU A 3 8.40 20.34 -0.30
C GLU A 3 9.02 20.30 -1.71
N LEU A 4 9.79 19.25 -2.02
CA LEU A 4 10.35 19.05 -3.37
C LEU A 4 9.25 18.71 -4.38
N GLY A 5 8.27 17.91 -4.00
CA GLY A 5 7.08 17.61 -4.81
C GLY A 5 6.27 18.87 -5.11
N GLU A 6 6.08 19.74 -4.12
CA GLU A 6 5.40 21.01 -4.29
C GLU A 6 6.18 21.97 -5.20
N LYS A 7 7.51 22.01 -5.07
CA LYS A 7 8.36 22.92 -5.85
C LYS A 7 8.59 22.49 -7.29
N TYR A 8 8.72 21.19 -7.55
CA TYR A 8 9.18 20.67 -8.85
C TYR A 8 8.19 19.74 -9.55
N PHE A 9 7.09 19.32 -8.90
CA PHE A 9 6.10 18.38 -9.46
C PHE A 9 4.66 18.91 -9.33
N ASP A 10 4.51 20.22 -9.13
CA ASP A 10 3.21 20.92 -9.12
C ASP A 10 2.16 20.36 -8.17
N LEU A 11 2.57 19.71 -7.07
CA LEU A 11 1.63 19.10 -6.14
C LEU A 11 0.61 20.10 -5.56
N ARG A 12 0.99 21.39 -5.43
CA ARG A 12 0.08 22.45 -4.96
C ARG A 12 -1.03 22.82 -5.95
N GLN A 13 -0.86 22.48 -7.23
CA GLN A 13 -1.81 22.84 -8.29
C GLN A 13 -2.95 21.80 -8.42
N LEU A 14 -2.80 20.62 -7.81
CA LEU A 14 -3.76 19.53 -7.89
C LEU A 14 -4.96 19.76 -6.94
N LYS A 15 -6.08 20.22 -7.51
CA LYS A 15 -7.30 20.56 -6.77
C LYS A 15 -7.91 19.43 -5.94
N ASN A 16 -7.73 18.17 -6.37
CA ASN A 16 -8.29 16.98 -5.72
C ASN A 16 -7.25 16.19 -4.91
N LEU A 17 -6.11 16.81 -4.59
CA LEU A 17 -5.05 16.20 -3.79
C LEU A 17 -5.07 16.75 -2.36
N ARG A 18 -5.12 15.84 -1.38
CA ARG A 18 -4.85 16.17 0.02
C ARG A 18 -3.62 15.41 0.50
N VAL A 19 -2.53 16.13 0.76
CA VAL A 19 -1.32 15.57 1.35
C VAL A 19 -1.44 15.56 2.87
N VAL A 20 -1.23 14.39 3.49
CA VAL A 20 -1.21 14.25 4.94
C VAL A 20 0.19 13.86 5.39
N ARG A 21 0.91 14.79 6.03
CA ARG A 21 2.25 14.54 6.58
C ARG A 21 2.16 13.82 7.93
N ARG A 22 1.97 12.49 7.91
CA ARG A 22 1.95 11.62 9.11
C ARG A 22 2.47 10.22 8.78
N ASP A 23 2.85 9.47 9.82
CA ASP A 23 3.10 8.02 9.70
C ASP A 23 1.80 7.32 9.24
N ALA A 24 1.90 6.54 8.17
CA ALA A 24 0.72 5.93 7.55
C ALA A 24 0.03 4.91 8.48
N PHE A 25 0.79 4.20 9.32
CA PHE A 25 0.24 3.18 10.22
C PHE A 25 -0.54 3.81 11.38
N GLU A 26 -0.04 4.91 11.92
CA GLU A 26 -0.71 5.72 12.94
C GLU A 26 -1.94 6.41 12.36
N TRP A 27 -1.79 7.06 11.20
CA TRP A 27 -2.88 7.75 10.54
C TRP A 27 -4.03 6.80 10.20
N LEU A 28 -3.73 5.60 9.69
CA LEU A 28 -4.75 4.57 9.43
C LEU A 28 -5.46 4.13 10.73
N GLY A 29 -4.75 4.17 11.86
CA GLY A 29 -5.29 3.87 13.19
C GLY A 29 -6.28 4.93 13.69
N SER A 30 -6.02 6.22 13.43
CA SER A 30 -6.88 7.32 13.88
C SER A 30 -7.98 7.70 12.89
N ASN A 31 -7.70 7.62 11.59
CA ASN A 31 -8.63 8.03 10.54
C ASN A 31 -9.67 6.95 10.27
N ARG A 32 -10.94 7.34 10.09
CA ARG A 32 -12.07 6.46 9.76
C ARG A 32 -12.54 6.59 8.30
N GLY A 33 -11.88 7.41 7.49
CA GLY A 33 -12.20 7.60 6.08
C GLY A 33 -12.22 6.28 5.30
N LYS A 34 -13.09 6.22 4.30
CA LYS A 34 -13.29 5.05 3.44
C LYS A 34 -12.84 5.36 2.02
N PHE A 35 -12.30 4.37 1.33
CA PHE A 35 -11.69 4.53 0.01
C PHE A 35 -12.17 3.45 -0.96
N ASP A 36 -12.37 3.83 -2.21
CA ASP A 36 -12.66 2.91 -3.30
C ASP A 36 -11.37 2.22 -3.82
N LEU A 37 -10.22 2.89 -3.67
CA LEU A 37 -8.90 2.36 -4.01
C LEU A 37 -7.87 2.79 -2.96
N ILE A 38 -7.04 1.85 -2.52
CA ILE A 38 -5.91 2.11 -1.64
C ILE A 38 -4.63 1.62 -2.33
N LEU A 39 -3.67 2.52 -2.52
CA LEU A 39 -2.34 2.19 -3.05
C LEU A 39 -1.33 2.14 -1.90
N VAL A 40 -0.67 1.00 -1.73
CA VAL A 40 0.33 0.79 -0.68
C VAL A 40 1.72 0.77 -1.32
N ASP A 41 2.39 1.92 -1.27
CA ASP A 41 3.72 2.17 -1.83
C ASP A 41 4.70 2.61 -0.73
N LEU A 42 5.01 1.69 0.21
CA LEU A 42 5.77 1.98 1.42
C LEU A 42 7.15 1.32 1.38
N TYR A 43 8.21 2.12 1.37
CA TYR A 43 9.59 1.64 1.34
C TYR A 43 10.51 2.32 2.36
N LEU A 44 11.45 1.53 2.88
CA LEU A 44 12.63 1.94 3.63
C LEU A 44 13.85 1.40 2.88
N GLY A 45 14.34 2.18 1.92
CA GLY A 45 15.32 1.70 0.93
C GLY A 45 14.71 0.60 0.05
N ARG A 46 15.29 -0.60 0.09
CA ARG A 46 14.82 -1.77 -0.70
C ARG A 46 13.77 -2.63 0.00
N ARG A 47 13.37 -2.30 1.23
CA ARG A 47 12.47 -3.13 2.04
C ARG A 47 11.15 -2.42 2.32
N VAL A 48 10.08 -3.18 2.41
CA VAL A 48 8.81 -2.69 2.96
C VAL A 48 8.92 -2.70 4.49
N PRO A 49 8.39 -1.69 5.21
CA PRO A 49 8.37 -1.72 6.67
C PRO A 49 7.64 -2.97 7.20
N LYS A 50 8.22 -3.70 8.17
CA LYS A 50 7.59 -4.89 8.77
C LYS A 50 6.15 -4.65 9.26
N ARG A 51 5.85 -3.45 9.75
CA ARG A 51 4.49 -3.04 10.17
C ARG A 51 3.45 -3.19 9.05
N ALA A 52 3.85 -2.97 7.79
CA ALA A 52 2.98 -3.10 6.61
C ALA A 52 2.67 -4.56 6.24
N GLU A 53 3.41 -5.51 6.80
CA GLU A 53 3.23 -6.94 6.54
C GLU A 53 2.42 -7.63 7.64
N THR A 54 2.06 -6.90 8.69
CA THR A 54 1.29 -7.46 9.80
C THR A 54 -0.18 -7.66 9.43
N ARG A 55 -0.79 -8.75 9.90
CA ARG A 55 -2.25 -8.97 9.76
C ARG A 55 -3.07 -7.79 10.28
N LYS A 56 -2.64 -7.18 11.39
CA LYS A 56 -3.28 -5.99 11.96
C LYS A 56 -3.36 -4.85 10.96
N PHE A 57 -2.29 -4.60 10.20
CA PHE A 57 -2.30 -3.57 9.17
C PHE A 57 -3.18 -3.98 7.98
N LEU A 58 -3.06 -5.21 7.50
CA LEU A 58 -3.88 -5.72 6.39
C LEU A 58 -5.38 -5.66 6.70
N TYR A 59 -5.81 -6.07 7.89
CA TYR A 59 -7.19 -5.92 8.33
C TYR A 59 -7.63 -4.47 8.41
N ARG A 60 -6.78 -3.57 8.92
CA ARG A 60 -7.10 -2.13 8.93
C ARG A 60 -7.30 -1.58 7.52
N LEU A 61 -6.50 -2.01 6.54
CA LEU A 61 -6.68 -1.60 5.16
C LEU A 61 -8.00 -2.12 4.59
N ARG A 62 -8.30 -3.41 4.79
CA ARG A 62 -9.59 -4.02 4.41
C ARG A 62 -10.77 -3.24 4.98
N ASP A 63 -10.70 -2.92 6.28
CA ASP A 63 -11.75 -2.18 6.98
C ASP A 63 -11.81 -0.69 6.56
N ARG A 64 -10.94 -0.22 5.66
CA ARG A 64 -10.99 1.12 5.06
C ARG A 64 -11.51 1.10 3.63
N LEU A 65 -11.76 -0.06 3.04
CA LEU A 65 -12.50 -0.14 1.79
C LEU A 65 -13.94 0.33 2.00
N LYS A 66 -14.41 1.16 1.08
CA LYS A 66 -15.75 1.75 1.11
C LYS A 66 -16.83 0.74 0.73
N THR A 67 -16.53 -0.12 -0.22
CA THR A 67 -17.48 -1.10 -0.77
C THR A 67 -16.80 -2.46 -0.91
N LYS A 68 -17.60 -3.50 -1.15
CA LYS A 68 -17.13 -4.85 -1.53
C LYS A 68 -16.48 -4.90 -2.92
N ARG A 69 -16.45 -3.78 -3.66
CA ARG A 69 -15.77 -3.62 -4.95
C ARG A 69 -14.55 -2.70 -4.85
N GLY A 70 -14.21 -2.27 -3.64
CA GLY A 70 -13.02 -1.45 -3.43
C GLY A 70 -11.77 -2.32 -3.54
N ALA A 71 -10.66 -1.73 -3.95
CA ALA A 71 -9.43 -2.47 -4.20
C ALA A 71 -8.25 -1.96 -3.37
N ILE A 72 -7.30 -2.85 -3.10
CA ILE A 72 -5.99 -2.49 -2.54
C ILE A 72 -4.91 -3.01 -3.47
N LEU A 73 -3.96 -2.15 -3.83
CA LEU A 73 -2.80 -2.50 -4.64
C LEU A 73 -1.53 -2.33 -3.82
N PHE A 74 -0.79 -3.42 -3.61
CA PHE A 74 0.50 -3.39 -2.92
C PHE A 74 1.62 -3.40 -3.95
N ASN A 75 2.48 -2.38 -3.90
CA ASN A 75 3.71 -2.35 -4.70
C ASN A 75 4.85 -3.03 -3.95
N ARG A 76 5.53 -3.99 -4.58
CA ARG A 76 6.69 -4.68 -4.00
C ARG A 76 7.81 -4.88 -5.01
N LEU A 77 9.05 -4.63 -4.60
CA LEU A 77 10.23 -4.95 -5.38
C LEU A 77 10.35 -6.47 -5.58
N LYS A 78 10.71 -6.89 -6.81
CA LYS A 78 10.88 -8.30 -7.17
C LYS A 78 12.36 -8.66 -7.32
N LEU A 79 13.13 -8.44 -6.25
CA LEU A 79 14.55 -8.80 -6.19
C LEU A 79 14.75 -10.22 -5.67
N LYS A 80 15.84 -10.89 -6.08
CA LYS A 80 16.12 -12.29 -5.73
C LYS A 80 16.21 -12.51 -4.21
N ASP A 81 16.83 -11.58 -3.49
CA ASP A 81 16.98 -11.60 -2.03
C ASP A 81 15.67 -11.36 -1.26
N LEU A 82 14.64 -10.85 -1.93
CA LEU A 82 13.32 -10.59 -1.34
C LEU A 82 12.31 -11.72 -1.60
N LYS A 83 12.69 -12.76 -2.35
CA LYS A 83 11.77 -13.83 -2.78
C LYS A 83 10.99 -14.45 -1.62
N ILE A 84 11.69 -14.88 -0.57
CA ILE A 84 11.07 -15.52 0.61
C ILE A 84 10.12 -14.56 1.32
N ASN A 85 10.53 -13.30 1.52
CA ASN A 85 9.70 -12.30 2.19
C ASN A 85 8.44 -11.96 1.37
N ASN A 86 8.56 -11.86 0.04
CA ASN A 86 7.42 -11.65 -0.85
C ASN A 86 6.45 -12.86 -0.85
N GLU A 87 6.97 -14.09 -0.82
CA GLU A 87 6.16 -15.30 -0.69
C GLU A 87 5.40 -15.34 0.65
N GLN A 88 6.07 -15.02 1.76
CA GLN A 88 5.43 -14.91 3.08
C GLN A 88 4.35 -13.84 3.10
N PHE A 89 4.60 -12.69 2.48
CA PHE A 89 3.61 -11.62 2.38
C PHE A 89 2.39 -12.06 1.57
N ARG A 90 2.58 -12.74 0.44
CA ARG A 90 1.48 -13.30 -0.37
C ARG A 90 0.62 -14.30 0.40
N GLN A 91 1.23 -15.20 1.16
CA GLN A 91 0.50 -16.10 2.05
C GLN A 91 -0.28 -15.34 3.13
N GLY A 92 0.29 -14.24 3.64
CA GLY A 92 -0.38 -13.34 4.57
C GLY A 92 -1.59 -12.64 3.96
N LEU A 93 -1.47 -12.17 2.72
CA LEU A 93 -2.57 -11.58 1.96
C LEU A 93 -3.69 -12.57 1.72
N GLU A 94 -3.37 -13.76 1.22
CA GLU A 94 -4.36 -14.82 0.96
C GLU A 94 -5.15 -15.19 2.23
N LYS A 95 -4.48 -15.27 3.39
CA LYS A 95 -5.15 -15.52 4.68
C LYS A 95 -6.10 -14.40 5.13
N VAL A 96 -5.90 -13.16 4.67
CA VAL A 96 -6.70 -11.99 5.10
C VAL A 96 -7.81 -11.66 4.10
N PHE A 97 -7.52 -11.82 2.81
CA PHE A 97 -8.37 -11.40 1.68
C PHE A 97 -8.94 -12.57 0.87
N GLY A 98 -8.51 -13.80 1.13
CA GLY A 98 -8.94 -15.01 0.43
C GLY A 98 -8.23 -15.22 -0.91
N ALA A 99 -8.14 -14.19 -1.74
CA ALA A 99 -7.45 -14.23 -3.03
C ALA A 99 -6.73 -12.91 -3.33
N TYR A 100 -5.74 -12.97 -4.22
CA TYR A 100 -5.07 -11.81 -4.78
C TYR A 100 -4.65 -12.09 -6.22
N ARG A 101 -4.52 -11.05 -7.03
CA ARG A 101 -4.00 -11.12 -8.39
C ARG A 101 -2.62 -10.47 -8.45
N ILE A 102 -1.69 -11.11 -9.18
CA ILE A 102 -0.37 -10.53 -9.44
C ILE A 102 -0.38 -9.85 -10.81
N ILE A 103 -0.06 -8.57 -10.84
CA ILE A 103 0.23 -7.83 -12.07
C ILE A 103 1.76 -7.70 -12.15
N LYS A 104 2.36 -8.38 -13.13
CA LYS A 104 3.82 -8.40 -13.32
C LYS A 104 4.27 -7.12 -14.02
N THR A 105 5.31 -6.50 -13.49
CA THR A 105 6.05 -5.41 -14.15
C THR A 105 7.53 -5.80 -14.26
N PRO A 106 8.37 -5.05 -15.00
CA PRO A 106 9.78 -5.39 -15.16
C PRO A 106 10.56 -5.45 -13.83
N ALA A 107 10.32 -4.50 -12.92
CA ALA A 107 11.08 -4.36 -11.66
C ALA A 107 10.28 -4.76 -10.41
N ASN A 108 8.97 -4.58 -10.44
CA ASN A 108 8.09 -4.77 -9.28
C ASN A 108 7.03 -5.83 -9.57
N GLU A 109 6.44 -6.34 -8.50
CA GLU A 109 5.15 -7.01 -8.56
C GLU A 109 4.10 -6.17 -7.86
N LEU A 110 2.97 -6.01 -8.54
CA LEU A 110 1.80 -5.37 -7.97
C LEU A 110 0.83 -6.46 -7.55
N LEU A 111 0.47 -6.48 -6.27
CA LEU A 111 -0.47 -7.45 -5.70
C LEU A 111 -1.81 -6.74 -5.50
N LEU A 112 -2.82 -7.13 -6.26
CA LEU A 112 -4.17 -6.58 -6.21
C LEU A 112 -5.08 -7.49 -5.38
N VAL A 113 -5.83 -6.90 -4.45
CA VAL A 113 -6.94 -7.54 -3.74
C VAL A 113 -8.21 -6.70 -3.94
N GLU A 114 -9.35 -7.38 -4.07
CA GLU A 114 -10.69 -6.83 -4.35
C GLU A 114 -11.71 -7.45 -3.39
#